data_AF-A0A087AJM8-F1
#
_entry.id   AF-A0A087AJM8-F1
#
_cell.length_a   1.000
_cell.length_b   1.000
_cell.length_c   1.000
_cell.angle_alpha   90.00
_cell.angle_beta   90.00
_cell.angle_gamma   90.00
#
_symmetry.space_group_name_H-M   'P 1'
#
loop_
_entity.id
_entity.type
_entity.pdbx_description
1 polymer ?
#
loop_
_entity_poly.entity_id
_entity_poly.type
_entity_poly.pdbx_seq_one_letter_code
_entity_poly.pdbx_strand_id
1 'polypeptide(L)' 'MILNTWEAVYFRHDYDVLERLADAAASIGVERFVVDDGWFGARRDDTVGLGDWQVFAQK' A
#
# COMPACT_ATOMS: atom_id res chain seq x y z
N MET A 1 -12.60 2.29 -12.61
CA MET A 1 -11.20 2.83 -12.59
C MET A 1 -10.46 2.28 -11.36
N ILE A 2 -9.13 2.10 -11.43
CA ILE A 2 -8.31 1.54 -10.32
C ILE A 2 -7.22 2.54 -9.93
N LEU A 3 -6.97 2.70 -8.63
CA LEU A 3 -5.77 3.34 -8.10
C LEU A 3 -4.87 2.26 -7.48
N ASN A 4 -3.62 2.21 -7.92
CA ASN A 4 -2.57 1.38 -7.33
C ASN A 4 -1.57 2.29 -6.58
N THR A 5 -1.15 1.87 -5.39
CA THR A 5 -0.35 2.73 -4.50
C THR A 5 1.13 2.81 -4.85
N TRP A 6 1.66 1.99 -5.77
CA TRP A 6 3.12 1.82 -5.97
C TRP A 6 3.87 3.14 -6.11
N GLU A 7 3.56 3.96 -7.11
CA GLU A 7 4.26 5.23 -7.31
C GLU A 7 3.92 6.30 -6.27
N ALA A 8 2.80 6.15 -5.55
CA ALA A 8 2.37 7.11 -4.55
C ALA A 8 3.18 7.01 -3.25
N VAL A 9 3.58 5.79 -2.86
CA VAL A 9 4.21 5.55 -1.54
C VAL A 9 5.39 4.58 -1.57
N TYR A 10 5.59 3.82 -2.65
CA TYR A 10 6.53 2.69 -2.70
C TYR A 10 6.42 1.85 -1.41
N PHE A 11 7.53 1.55 -0.75
CA PHE A 11 7.52 0.77 0.50
C PHE A 11 7.09 1.54 1.76
N ARG A 12 6.91 2.88 1.68
CA ARG A 12 6.61 3.75 2.83
C ARG A 12 5.10 3.80 3.12
N HIS A 13 4.51 2.64 3.38
CA HIS A 13 3.13 2.56 3.84
C HIS A 13 2.98 3.17 5.24
N ASP A 14 1.93 3.97 5.38
CA ASP A 14 1.45 4.61 6.59
C ASP A 14 -0.08 4.63 6.48
N TYR A 15 -0.79 4.24 7.55
CA TYR A 15 -2.24 4.06 7.49
C TYR A 15 -2.96 5.36 7.11
N ASP A 16 -2.61 6.47 7.75
CA ASP A 16 -3.27 7.76 7.53
C ASP A 16 -3.03 8.28 6.11
N VAL A 17 -1.85 8.03 5.54
CA VAL A 17 -1.56 8.34 4.13
C VAL A 17 -2.43 7.51 3.18
N LEU A 18 -2.53 6.21 3.40
CA LEU A 18 -3.32 5.31 2.55
C LEU A 18 -4.82 5.61 2.64
N GLU A 19 -5.34 5.92 3.83
CA GLU A 19 -6.74 6.31 4.05
C GLU A 19 -7.07 7.59 3.26
N ARG A 20 -6.26 8.65 3.40
CA ARG A 20 -6.46 9.89 2.63
C ARG A 20 -6.38 9.69 1.12
N LEU A 21 -5.51 8.81 0.65
CA LEU A 21 -5.43 8.45 -0.77
C LEU A 21 -6.68 7.72 -1.24
N ALA A 22 -7.22 6.81 -0.43
CA ALA A 22 -8.45 6.10 -0.74
C ALA A 22 -9.66 7.05 -0.81
N ASP A 23 -9.77 8.00 0.13
CA ASP A 23 -10.82 9.03 0.12
C ASP A 23 -10.74 9.92 -1.12
N ALA A 24 -9.53 10.39 -1.45
CA ALA A 24 -9.31 11.19 -2.65
C ALA A 24 -9.67 10.40 -3.93
N ALA A 25 -9.29 9.13 -4.01
CA ALA A 25 -9.61 8.24 -5.11
C ALA A 25 -11.13 8.05 -5.27
N ALA A 26 -11.83 7.80 -4.17
CA ALA A 26 -13.28 7.66 -4.15
C ALA A 26 -13.99 8.94 -4.64
N SER A 27 -13.48 10.12 -4.26
CA SER A 27 -14.06 11.41 -4.65
C SER A 27 -14.05 11.67 -6.16
N ILE A 28 -13.14 11.02 -6.90
CA ILE A 28 -13.03 11.13 -8.37
C ILE A 28 -13.57 9.90 -9.10
N GLY A 29 -14.28 9.00 -8.41
CA GLY A 29 -14.93 7.83 -9.00
C GLY A 29 -13.98 6.65 -9.27
N VAL A 30 -12.85 6.54 -8.56
CA VAL A 30 -12.09 5.28 -8.52
C VAL A 30 -12.94 4.22 -7.80
N GLU A 31 -12.98 3.01 -8.36
CA GLU A 31 -13.83 1.92 -7.86
C GLU A 31 -13.02 0.82 -7.16
N ARG A 32 -11.69 0.86 -7.27
CA ARG A 32 -10.79 -0.10 -6.65
C ARG A 32 -9.49 0.56 -6.20
N PHE A 33 -9.15 0.32 -4.95
CA PHE A 33 -7.90 0.73 -4.34
C PHE A 33 -7.01 -0.50 -4.15
N VAL A 34 -5.79 -0.47 -4.67
CA VAL A 34 -4.85 -1.61 -4.63
C VAL A 34 -3.62 -1.19 -3.83
N VAL A 35 -3.38 -1.87 -2.71
CA VAL A 35 -2.15 -1.78 -1.93
C VAL A 35 -1.09 -2.64 -2.59
N ASP A 36 -0.03 -2.02 -3.08
CA ASP A 36 1.09 -2.69 -3.76
C ASP A 36 2.19 -3.14 -2.78
N ASP A 37 3.42 -3.38 -3.26
CA ASP A 37 4.52 -4.00 -2.51
C ASP A 37 4.83 -3.28 -1.17
N GLY A 38 5.19 -4.07 -0.16
CA GLY A 38 5.52 -3.56 1.18
C GLY A 38 4.45 -3.69 2.27
N TRP A 39 3.38 -4.45 2.03
CA TRP A 39 2.32 -4.75 3.03
C TRP A 39 2.64 -5.94 3.95
N PHE A 40 3.61 -6.77 3.58
CA PHE A 40 3.90 -8.06 4.21
C PHE A 40 5.29 -8.12 4.86
N GLY A 41 5.44 -9.01 5.84
CA GLY A 41 6.72 -9.39 6.43
C GLY A 41 7.63 -8.21 6.77
N ALA A 42 8.93 -8.35 6.47
CA ALA A 42 9.93 -7.30 6.63
C ALA A 42 10.10 -6.42 5.38
N ARG A 43 9.13 -6.40 4.44
CA ARG A 43 9.23 -5.81 3.10
C ARG A 43 9.27 -4.27 3.11
N ARG A 44 10.38 -3.70 3.61
CA ARG A 44 10.65 -2.26 3.68
C ARG A 44 11.42 -1.73 2.48
N ASP A 45 11.98 -2.64 1.71
CA ASP A 45 12.64 -2.45 0.43
C ASP A 45 12.55 -3.77 -0.38
N ASP A 46 13.19 -3.80 -1.55
CA ASP A 46 13.15 -4.94 -2.47
C ASP A 46 14.14 -6.07 -2.11
N THR A 47 15.00 -5.89 -1.09
CA THR A 47 16.06 -6.83 -0.72
C THR A 47 15.64 -7.89 0.30
N VAL A 48 14.48 -7.73 0.94
CA VAL A 48 14.00 -8.61 2.02
C VAL A 48 12.49 -8.93 1.91
N GLY A 49 12.01 -9.92 2.67
CA GLY A 49 10.58 -10.16 2.94
C GLY A 49 9.83 -11.09 1.99
N LEU A 50 10.38 -11.47 0.82
CA LEU A 50 9.74 -12.47 -0.05
C LEU A 50 9.67 -13.83 0.65
N GLY A 51 8.49 -14.44 0.67
CA GLY A 51 8.22 -15.70 1.36
C GLY A 51 7.48 -15.54 2.70
N ASP A 52 7.52 -14.34 3.28
CA ASP A 52 6.86 -14.03 4.56
C ASP A 52 5.54 -13.28 4.32
N TRP A 53 4.51 -13.99 3.83
CA TRP A 53 3.23 -13.43 3.37
C TRP A 53 2.24 -13.03 4.48
N GLN A 54 2.73 -12.78 5.68
CA GLN A 54 1.92 -12.30 6.79
C GLN A 54 1.87 -10.77 6.77
N VAL A 55 0.72 -10.20 7.14
CA VAL A 55 0.59 -8.74 7.30
C VAL A 55 1.67 -8.23 8.25
N PHE A 56 2.34 -7.16 7.85
CA PHE A 56 3.32 -6.55 8.72
C PHE A 56 2.63 -5.97 9.96
N ALA A 57 2.90 -6.55 11.13
CA ALA A 57 2.16 -6.27 12.36
C ALA A 57 2.47 -4.91 13.01
N GLN A 58 3.38 -4.11 12.44
CA GLN A 58 3.77 -2.80 12.96
C GLN A 58 4.02 -1.79 11.82
N LYS A 59 2.97 -1.26 11.23
CA LYS A 59 3.04 0.01 10.50
C LYS A 59 1.98 0.95 11.03
#